data_AF-A0A194XTQ0-F1
#
_entry.id   AF-A0A194XTQ0-F1
#
_cell.length_a   1.000
_cell.length_b   1.000
_cell.length_c   1.000
_cell.angle_alpha   90.00
_cell.angle_beta   90.00
_cell.angle_gamma   90.00
#
_symmetry.space_group_name_H-M   'P 1'
#
loop_
_entity.id
_entity.type
_entity.pdbx_description
1 polymer ?
#
loop_
_entity_poly.entity_id
_entity_poly.type
_entity_poly.pdbx_seq_one_letter_code
_entity_poly.pdbx_strand_id
1 'polypeptide(L)'
;MADIRAHPEQDEEHEGASPGELLIEAARRNNTDLLKEVLSSCKSEDEAAKLLNETKSVLGNYVYHEAALRGNYEIIDTLLDQPGFECDPISRIEGDTPLHSAIRYINSHFSTSPTNAELSTFASELISMMIEAGSDPKLKNKANLTPYQLVDPRNETLRQQIQDAVDVEMMRGDYIEEREEGDGRGDGGGDGGEDGEEDGDVGSGSDSDFDPEEYRREKERRDRERRAAAGANGGA
;
A
#
# COMPACT_ATOMS: atom_id res chain seq x y z
N MET A 1 49.87 50.63 25.25
CA MET A 1 48.49 50.66 24.75
C MET A 1 48.49 49.97 23.40
N ALA A 2 48.06 48.71 23.37
CA ALA A 2 47.78 47.99 22.14
C ALA A 2 46.34 47.52 22.27
N ASP A 3 45.52 47.89 21.28
CA ASP A 3 44.09 47.64 21.22
C ASP A 3 43.80 46.14 21.18
N ILE A 4 42.98 45.65 22.12
CA ILE A 4 42.60 44.23 22.26
C ILE A 4 41.28 43.94 21.51
N ARG A 5 40.75 44.90 20.73
CA ARG A 5 39.47 44.76 20.01
C ARG A 5 39.64 44.59 18.51
N ALA A 6 40.34 43.54 18.10
CA ALA A 6 40.22 43.00 16.75
C ALA A 6 39.73 41.56 16.86
N HIS A 7 38.46 41.40 17.24
CA HIS A 7 37.74 40.18 16.89
C HIS A 7 37.39 40.33 15.39
N PRO A 8 37.86 39.44 14.51
CA PRO A 8 37.22 39.32 13.21
C PRO A 8 35.81 38.82 13.50
N GLU A 9 34.82 39.68 13.25
CA GLU A 9 33.44 39.23 13.11
C GLU A 9 33.48 38.23 11.96
N GLN A 10 33.45 36.94 12.32
CA GLN A 10 33.13 35.89 11.38
C GLN A 10 31.69 36.18 10.99
N ASP A 11 31.51 36.80 9.83
CA ASP A 11 30.26 36.70 9.09
C ASP A 11 30.02 35.20 8.88
N GLU A 12 29.37 34.57 9.85
CA GLU A 12 28.73 33.27 9.67
C GLU A 12 27.65 33.50 8.61
N GLU A 13 28.03 33.39 7.34
CA GLU A 13 27.10 33.17 6.24
C GLU A 13 26.26 31.96 6.67
N HIS A 14 25.05 32.22 7.16
CA HIS A 14 24.10 31.18 7.48
C HIS A 14 23.75 30.53 6.15
N GLU A 15 24.42 29.43 5.83
CA GLU A 15 24.09 28.58 4.71
C GLU A 15 22.61 28.21 4.86
N GLY A 16 21.77 28.72 3.95
CA GLY A 16 20.33 28.51 4.01
C GLY A 16 19.99 27.02 3.99
N ALA A 17 18.80 26.66 4.46
CA ALA A 17 18.34 25.28 4.39
C ALA A 17 18.44 24.74 2.96
N SER A 18 19.00 23.54 2.81
CA SER A 18 19.11 22.91 1.49
C SER A 18 17.72 22.63 0.91
N PRO A 19 17.56 22.55 -0.43
CA PRO A 19 16.27 22.23 -1.06
C PRO A 19 15.63 20.96 -0.50
N GLY A 20 16.42 19.92 -0.23
CA GLY A 20 15.92 18.69 0.39
C GLY A 20 15.39 18.89 1.82
N GLU A 21 16.07 19.70 2.64
CA GLU A 21 15.58 20.03 3.99
C GLU A 21 14.30 20.87 3.95
N LEU A 22 14.21 21.81 2.99
CA LEU A 22 12.99 22.59 2.76
C LEU A 22 11.81 21.68 2.36
N LEU A 23 12.04 20.68 1.50
CA LEU A 23 11.00 19.70 1.14
C LEU A 23 10.53 18.88 2.34
N ILE A 24 11.46 18.42 3.19
CA ILE A 24 11.11 17.68 4.41
C ILE A 24 10.33 18.58 5.37
N GLU A 25 10.74 19.83 5.56
CA GLU A 25 10.01 20.77 6.43
C GLU A 25 8.64 21.15 5.85
N ALA A 26 8.53 21.34 4.53
CA ALA A 26 7.25 21.54 3.85
C ALA A 26 6.31 20.35 4.10
N ALA A 27 6.82 19.13 3.92
CA ALA A 27 6.06 17.91 4.17
C ALA A 27 5.66 17.73 5.63
N ARG A 28 6.49 18.15 6.60
CA ARG A 28 6.16 18.06 8.03
C ARG A 28 5.11 19.05 8.48
N ARG A 29 5.11 20.25 7.89
CA ARG A 29 4.24 21.37 8.29
C ARG A 29 3.00 21.51 7.42
N ASN A 30 2.78 20.58 6.49
CA ASN A 30 1.72 20.65 5.50
C ASN A 30 1.74 21.95 4.67
N ASN A 31 2.94 22.43 4.32
CA ASN A 31 3.13 23.70 3.63
C ASN A 31 3.32 23.47 2.12
N THR A 32 2.19 23.43 1.39
CA THR A 32 2.18 23.22 -0.06
C THR A 32 2.78 24.36 -0.85
N ASP A 33 2.73 25.59 -0.32
CA ASP A 33 3.33 26.76 -0.97
C ASP A 33 4.85 26.64 -0.99
N LEU A 34 5.47 26.26 0.14
CA LEU A 34 6.91 26.03 0.20
C LEU A 34 7.33 24.86 -0.69
N LEU A 35 6.54 23.77 -0.71
CA LEU A 35 6.79 22.65 -1.62
C LEU A 35 6.83 23.14 -3.08
N LYS A 36 5.80 23.87 -3.52
CA LYS A 36 5.69 24.40 -4.89
C LYS A 36 6.81 25.39 -5.21
N GLU A 37 7.20 26.23 -4.25
CA GLU A 37 8.32 27.16 -4.41
C GLU A 37 9.61 26.40 -4.71
N VAL A 38 9.94 25.39 -3.90
CA VAL A 38 11.14 24.57 -4.11
C VAL A 38 11.10 23.85 -5.46
N LEU A 39 9.95 23.26 -5.82
CA LEU A 39 9.80 22.58 -7.12
C LEU A 39 9.92 23.55 -8.31
N SER A 40 9.38 24.76 -8.19
CA SER A 40 9.48 25.80 -9.23
C SER A 40 10.91 26.35 -9.42
N SER A 41 11.77 26.16 -8.43
CA SER A 41 13.19 26.52 -8.51
C SER A 41 14.04 25.50 -9.29
N CYS A 42 13.49 24.31 -9.56
CA CYS A 42 14.14 23.28 -10.36
C CYS A 42 14.11 23.67 -11.85
N LYS A 43 15.12 23.26 -12.63
CA LYS A 43 15.25 23.65 -14.04
C LYS A 43 14.36 22.82 -14.96
N SER A 44 13.96 21.64 -14.52
CA SER A 44 13.08 20.72 -15.25
C SER A 44 12.23 19.87 -14.31
N GLU A 45 11.15 19.30 -14.86
CA GLU A 45 10.29 18.33 -14.17
C GLU A 45 11.08 17.09 -13.75
N ASP A 46 12.02 16.60 -14.58
CA ASP A 46 12.89 15.47 -14.23
C ASP A 46 13.81 15.77 -13.03
N GLU A 47 14.32 17.00 -12.92
CA GLU A 47 15.15 17.42 -11.78
C GLU A 47 14.30 17.49 -10.50
N ALA A 48 13.07 18.01 -10.61
CA ALA A 48 12.12 18.04 -9.50
C ALA A 48 11.73 16.63 -9.03
N ALA A 49 11.40 15.73 -9.96
CA ALA A 49 11.07 14.34 -9.67
C ALA A 49 12.24 13.61 -8.99
N LYS A 50 13.46 13.78 -9.52
CA LYS A 50 14.67 13.21 -8.93
C LYS A 50 14.89 13.75 -7.51
N LEU A 51 14.75 15.07 -7.32
CA LEU A 51 14.93 15.69 -6.02
C LEU A 51 13.90 15.14 -5.01
N LEU A 52 12.64 15.03 -5.38
CA LEU A 52 11.58 14.47 -4.54
C LEU A 52 11.85 13.00 -4.18
N ASN A 53 12.22 12.19 -5.16
CA ASN A 53 12.45 10.76 -4.99
C ASN A 53 13.76 10.44 -4.26
N GLU A 54 14.77 11.31 -4.30
CA GLU A 54 16.06 11.06 -3.60
C GLU A 54 16.12 11.70 -2.20
N THR A 55 15.28 12.69 -1.92
CA THR A 55 15.29 13.42 -0.65
C THR A 55 14.82 12.54 0.51
N LYS A 56 15.67 12.46 1.55
CA LYS A 56 15.43 11.67 2.75
C LYS A 56 15.65 12.51 4.01
N SER A 57 14.81 12.31 5.01
CA SER A 57 15.05 12.81 6.36
C SER A 57 16.22 12.09 7.02
N VAL A 58 16.69 12.62 8.16
CA VAL A 58 17.77 12.02 8.97
C VAL A 58 17.47 10.57 9.37
N LEU A 59 16.19 10.22 9.49
CA LEU A 59 15.77 8.84 9.82
C LEU A 59 15.83 7.91 8.59
N GLY A 60 15.94 8.46 7.38
CA GLY A 60 15.89 7.72 6.13
C GLY A 60 14.46 7.52 5.61
N ASN A 61 13.55 8.41 6.00
CA ASN A 61 12.20 8.49 5.45
C ASN A 61 12.21 9.43 4.25
N TYR A 62 11.51 9.07 3.18
CA TYR A 62 11.35 9.96 2.03
C TYR A 62 10.34 11.07 2.36
N VAL A 63 10.30 12.13 1.54
CA VAL A 63 9.34 13.25 1.68
C VAL A 63 7.91 12.72 1.83
N TYR A 64 7.55 11.71 1.03
CA TYR A 64 6.23 11.09 1.08
C TYR A 64 5.91 10.46 2.45
N HIS A 65 6.87 9.75 3.05
CA HIS A 65 6.68 9.15 4.37
C HIS A 65 6.48 10.21 5.45
N GLU A 66 7.24 11.31 5.43
CA GLU A 66 7.11 12.38 6.42
C GLU A 66 5.74 13.06 6.36
N ALA A 67 5.17 13.19 5.16
CA ALA A 67 3.80 13.67 4.98
C ALA A 67 2.76 12.64 5.47
N ALA A 68 2.90 11.37 5.08
CA ALA A 68 1.99 10.28 5.42
C ALA A 68 1.95 9.99 6.93
N LEU A 69 3.10 10.02 7.63
CA LEU A 69 3.19 9.86 9.08
C LEU A 69 2.44 10.93 9.88
N ARG A 70 2.07 12.04 9.23
CA ARG A 70 1.36 13.17 9.84
C ARG A 70 -0.05 13.36 9.28
N GLY A 71 -0.46 12.55 8.30
CA GLY A 71 -1.74 12.72 7.62
C GLY A 71 -1.87 14.07 6.92
N ASN A 72 -0.76 14.59 6.37
CA ASN A 72 -0.75 15.88 5.67
C ASN A 72 -1.32 15.71 4.26
N TYR A 73 -2.66 15.66 4.16
CA TYR A 73 -3.39 15.32 2.93
C TYR A 73 -3.02 16.22 1.76
N GLU A 74 -2.98 17.53 1.96
CA GLU A 74 -2.75 18.52 0.91
C GLU A 74 -1.34 18.43 0.33
N ILE A 75 -0.34 18.13 1.17
CA ILE A 75 1.01 17.82 0.68
C ILE A 75 1.01 16.52 -0.12
N ILE A 76 0.34 15.47 0.36
CA ILE A 76 0.30 14.18 -0.33
C ILE A 76 -0.33 14.34 -1.71
N ASP A 77 -1.46 15.02 -1.80
CA ASP A 77 -2.14 15.37 -3.05
C ASP A 77 -1.19 16.11 -4.00
N THR A 78 -0.53 17.18 -3.51
CA THR A 78 0.42 17.95 -4.32
C THR A 78 1.62 17.11 -4.79
N LEU A 79 2.11 16.18 -3.96
CA LEU A 79 3.21 15.29 -4.32
C LEU A 79 2.81 14.27 -5.39
N LEU A 80 1.63 13.67 -5.25
CA LEU A 80 1.08 12.68 -6.18
C LEU A 80 0.79 13.28 -7.57
N ASP A 81 0.50 14.58 -7.64
CA ASP A 81 0.35 15.32 -8.89
C ASP A 81 1.67 15.54 -9.66
N GLN A 82 2.83 15.30 -9.02
CA GLN A 82 4.11 15.57 -9.67
C GLN A 82 4.49 14.47 -10.67
N PRO A 83 4.91 14.83 -11.90
CA PRO A 83 5.32 13.86 -12.90
C PRO A 83 6.57 13.09 -12.44
N GLY A 84 6.55 11.76 -12.60
CA GLY A 84 7.70 10.91 -12.26
C GLY A 84 7.93 10.72 -10.76
N PHE A 85 7.00 11.12 -9.91
CA PHE A 85 7.05 10.87 -8.47
C PHE A 85 6.85 9.37 -8.15
N GLU A 86 7.65 8.82 -7.24
CA GLU A 86 7.58 7.42 -6.83
C GLU A 86 6.58 7.24 -5.67
N CYS A 87 5.56 6.40 -5.89
CA CYS A 87 4.48 6.18 -4.91
C CYS A 87 4.86 5.22 -3.77
N ASP A 88 5.75 4.25 -4.02
CA ASP A 88 6.09 3.18 -3.08
C ASP A 88 7.57 3.13 -2.64
N PRO A 89 8.23 4.25 -2.30
CA PRO A 89 9.57 4.19 -1.74
C PRO A 89 9.55 3.43 -0.41
N ILE A 90 10.64 2.72 -0.10
CA ILE A 90 10.74 1.92 1.13
C ILE A 90 11.60 2.65 2.17
N SER A 91 11.02 2.94 3.34
CA SER A 91 11.75 3.60 4.44
C SER A 91 12.92 2.78 4.97
N ARG A 92 13.98 3.46 5.41
CA ARG A 92 15.22 2.79 5.86
C ARG A 92 15.04 1.97 7.14
N ILE A 93 14.26 2.46 8.11
CA ILE A 93 14.20 1.86 9.46
C ILE A 93 13.25 0.68 9.47
N GLU A 94 11.95 0.93 9.27
CA GLU A 94 10.88 -0.09 9.36
C GLU A 94 10.66 -0.84 8.03
N GLY A 95 11.13 -0.29 6.91
CA GLY A 95 10.77 -0.80 5.58
C GLY A 95 9.31 -0.57 5.23
N ASP A 96 8.65 0.35 5.93
CA ASP A 96 7.31 0.80 5.59
C ASP A 96 7.33 1.52 4.24
N THR A 97 6.26 1.37 3.46
CA THR A 97 5.91 2.28 2.34
C THR A 97 5.16 3.50 2.88
N PRO A 98 4.92 4.55 2.06
CA PRO A 98 4.09 5.69 2.48
C PRO A 98 2.69 5.25 2.92
N LEU A 99 2.10 4.24 2.27
CA LEU A 99 0.79 3.70 2.63
C LEU A 99 0.79 3.09 4.05
N HIS A 100 1.84 2.35 4.44
CA HIS A 100 2.00 1.88 5.81
C HIS A 100 2.08 3.04 6.81
N SER A 101 2.80 4.11 6.44
CA SER A 101 2.96 5.30 7.28
C SER A 101 1.64 6.04 7.53
N ALA A 102 0.80 6.17 6.48
CA ALA A 102 -0.53 6.75 6.59
C ALA A 102 -1.43 5.93 7.54
N ILE A 103 -1.38 4.60 7.45
CA ILE A 103 -2.16 3.72 8.34
C ILE A 103 -1.72 3.85 9.80
N ARG A 104 -0.41 3.98 10.07
CA ARG A 104 0.09 4.24 11.43
C ARG A 104 -0.44 5.57 11.98
N TYR A 105 -0.47 6.62 11.16
CA TYR A 105 -1.06 7.89 11.54
C TYR A 105 -2.55 7.72 11.90
N ILE A 106 -3.32 7.07 11.03
CA ILE A 106 -4.75 6.82 11.24
C ILE A 106 -4.98 6.03 12.54
N ASN A 107 -4.24 4.93 12.75
CA ASN A 107 -4.36 4.09 13.94
C ASN A 107 -4.07 4.88 15.24
N SER A 108 -3.08 5.78 15.22
CA SER A 108 -2.73 6.58 16.40
C SER A 108 -3.89 7.47 16.85
N HIS A 109 -4.63 8.07 15.90
CA HIS A 109 -5.79 8.91 16.17
C HIS A 109 -7.04 8.07 16.48
N PHE A 110 -7.24 6.98 15.74
CA PHE A 110 -8.38 6.08 15.91
C PHE A 110 -8.37 5.42 17.29
N SER A 111 -7.19 5.08 17.83
CA SER A 111 -7.06 4.53 19.18
C SER A 111 -7.58 5.47 20.28
N THR A 112 -7.50 6.79 20.04
CA THR A 112 -7.94 7.82 20.98
C THR A 112 -9.42 8.15 20.82
N SER A 113 -9.93 8.14 19.57
CA SER A 113 -11.33 8.48 19.27
C SER A 113 -11.90 7.60 18.16
N PRO A 114 -12.28 6.34 18.47
CA PRO A 114 -12.68 5.35 17.46
C PRO A 114 -14.06 5.63 16.84
N THR A 115 -14.86 6.50 17.46
CA THR A 115 -16.20 6.87 16.97
C THR A 115 -16.21 8.21 16.23
N ASN A 116 -15.04 8.79 15.95
CA ASN A 116 -14.97 10.04 15.22
C ASN A 116 -15.25 9.80 13.72
N ALA A 117 -16.44 10.18 13.27
CA ALA A 117 -16.84 10.07 11.87
C ALA A 117 -15.94 10.89 10.92
N GLU A 118 -15.47 12.06 11.35
CA GLU A 118 -14.59 12.92 10.53
C GLU A 118 -13.24 12.23 10.27
N LEU A 119 -12.69 11.54 11.27
CA LEU A 119 -11.46 10.78 11.12
C LEU A 119 -11.65 9.59 10.16
N SER A 120 -12.79 8.90 10.25
CA SER A 120 -13.09 7.79 9.34
C SER A 120 -13.22 8.25 7.89
N THR A 121 -13.94 9.35 7.64
CA THR A 121 -14.05 9.94 6.30
C THR A 121 -12.68 10.36 5.77
N PHE A 122 -11.92 11.12 6.57
CA PHE A 122 -10.56 11.53 6.22
C PHE A 122 -9.65 10.34 5.90
N ALA A 123 -9.68 9.29 6.72
CA ALA A 123 -8.88 8.10 6.52
C ALA A 123 -9.23 7.39 5.21
N SER A 124 -10.52 7.27 4.91
CA SER A 124 -10.98 6.67 3.66
C SER A 124 -10.58 7.50 2.44
N GLU A 125 -10.74 8.82 2.48
CA GLU A 125 -10.34 9.71 1.37
C GLU A 125 -8.83 9.68 1.12
N LEU A 126 -8.04 9.79 2.19
CA LEU A 126 -6.57 9.73 2.12
C LEU A 126 -6.09 8.42 1.48
N ILE A 127 -6.62 7.29 1.94
CA ILE A 127 -6.19 5.96 1.47
C ILE A 127 -6.67 5.70 0.04
N SER A 128 -7.90 6.10 -0.31
CA SER A 128 -8.37 6.04 -1.69
C SER A 128 -7.47 6.83 -2.63
N MET A 129 -7.17 8.09 -2.30
CA MET A 129 -6.30 8.94 -3.11
C MET A 129 -4.91 8.29 -3.33
N MET A 130 -4.29 7.76 -2.27
CA MET A 130 -2.97 7.12 -2.38
C MET A 130 -3.00 5.87 -3.27
N ILE A 131 -4.04 5.05 -3.15
CA ILE A 131 -4.21 3.82 -3.96
C ILE A 131 -4.54 4.17 -5.42
N GLU A 132 -5.42 5.14 -5.65
CA GLU A 132 -5.77 5.62 -6.99
C GLU A 132 -4.58 6.22 -7.73
N ALA A 133 -3.68 6.89 -7.00
CA ALA A 133 -2.41 7.38 -7.53
C ALA A 133 -1.35 6.29 -7.76
N GLY A 134 -1.65 5.04 -7.39
CA GLY A 134 -0.82 3.86 -7.69
C GLY A 134 0.04 3.34 -6.54
N SER A 135 -0.26 3.68 -5.28
CA SER A 135 0.41 3.06 -4.13
C SER A 135 -0.03 1.59 -3.99
N ASP A 136 0.91 0.64 -3.91
CA ASP A 136 0.60 -0.79 -3.85
C ASP A 136 0.25 -1.27 -2.42
N PRO A 137 -1.00 -1.71 -2.17
CA PRO A 137 -1.43 -2.20 -0.86
C PRO A 137 -0.93 -3.61 -0.52
N LYS A 138 -0.25 -4.30 -1.43
CA LYS A 138 0.27 -5.67 -1.24
C LYS A 138 1.70 -5.69 -0.70
N LEU A 139 2.42 -4.57 -0.78
CA LEU A 139 3.81 -4.49 -0.34
C LEU A 139 3.91 -4.76 1.16
N LYS A 140 4.99 -5.43 1.55
CA LYS A 140 5.26 -5.81 2.95
C LYS A 140 6.43 -5.02 3.48
N ASN A 141 6.31 -4.59 4.73
CA ASN A 141 7.43 -3.98 5.44
C ASN A 141 8.43 -5.03 5.97
N LYS A 142 9.48 -4.60 6.70
CA LYS A 142 10.47 -5.53 7.27
C LYS A 142 9.89 -6.51 8.29
N ALA A 143 8.75 -6.19 8.90
CA ALA A 143 8.03 -7.09 9.78
C ALA A 143 7.17 -8.11 9.01
N ASN A 144 7.24 -8.13 7.67
CA ASN A 144 6.42 -8.92 6.77
C ASN A 144 4.91 -8.62 6.87
N LEU A 145 4.56 -7.42 7.32
CA LEU A 145 3.18 -6.98 7.44
C LEU A 145 2.80 -6.13 6.23
N THR A 146 1.60 -6.34 5.70
CA THR A 146 1.00 -5.47 4.68
C THR A 146 0.27 -4.29 5.33
N PRO A 147 -0.03 -3.21 4.56
CA PRO A 147 -0.90 -2.12 4.99
C PRO A 147 -2.22 -2.63 5.62
N TYR A 148 -2.89 -3.58 4.96
CA TYR A 148 -4.12 -4.22 5.46
C TYR A 148 -3.94 -4.81 6.87
N GLN A 149 -2.83 -5.51 7.11
CA GLN A 149 -2.55 -6.17 8.39
C GLN A 149 -2.21 -5.18 9.50
N LEU A 150 -1.77 -3.96 9.17
CA LEU A 150 -1.50 -2.92 10.14
C LEU A 150 -2.75 -2.19 10.62
N VAL A 151 -3.85 -2.18 9.86
CA VAL A 151 -5.07 -1.47 10.24
C VAL A 151 -5.64 -2.03 11.55
N ASP A 152 -6.07 -1.13 12.45
CA ASP A 152 -6.74 -1.51 13.70
C ASP A 152 -7.94 -2.45 13.41
N PRO A 153 -8.04 -3.63 14.05
CA PRO A 153 -9.12 -4.58 13.81
C PRO A 153 -10.53 -4.02 14.00
N ARG A 154 -10.68 -2.96 14.81
CA ARG A 154 -11.97 -2.30 15.07
C ARG A 154 -12.40 -1.36 13.94
N ASN A 155 -11.47 -0.97 13.05
CA ASN A 155 -11.78 -0.16 11.88
C ASN A 155 -12.13 -1.06 10.69
N GLU A 156 -13.31 -1.67 10.74
CA GLU A 156 -13.78 -2.60 9.71
C GLU A 156 -13.91 -1.94 8.34
N THR A 157 -14.33 -0.67 8.29
CA THR A 157 -14.48 0.10 7.05
C THR A 157 -13.16 0.26 6.32
N LEU A 158 -12.10 0.71 7.01
CA LEU A 158 -10.80 0.89 6.38
C LEU A 158 -10.17 -0.46 5.98
N ARG A 159 -10.37 -1.50 6.78
CA ARG A 159 -9.92 -2.85 6.42
C ARG A 159 -10.58 -3.33 5.14
N GLN A 160 -11.89 -3.17 5.03
CA GLN A 160 -12.63 -3.57 3.84
C GLN A 160 -12.14 -2.78 2.62
N GLN A 161 -11.96 -1.47 2.75
CA GLN A 161 -11.47 -0.63 1.66
C GLN A 161 -10.10 -1.07 1.13
N ILE A 162 -9.14 -1.39 2.02
CA ILE A 162 -7.82 -1.87 1.58
C ILE A 162 -7.92 -3.28 1.00
N GLN A 163 -8.78 -4.15 1.54
CA GLN A 163 -9.00 -5.48 0.98
C GLN A 163 -9.56 -5.38 -0.45
N ASP A 164 -10.57 -4.54 -0.67
CA ASP A 164 -11.16 -4.32 -1.99
C ASP A 164 -10.10 -3.82 -2.99
N ALA A 165 -9.23 -2.90 -2.56
CA ALA A 165 -8.12 -2.44 -3.39
C ALA A 165 -7.12 -3.54 -3.74
N VAL A 166 -6.77 -4.41 -2.78
CA VAL A 166 -5.90 -5.57 -3.02
C VAL A 166 -6.54 -6.52 -4.05
N ASP A 167 -7.83 -6.79 -3.92
CA ASP A 167 -8.56 -7.70 -4.81
C ASP A 167 -8.63 -7.15 -6.24
N VAL A 168 -8.85 -5.83 -6.39
CA VAL A 168 -8.81 -5.14 -7.70
C VAL A 168 -7.44 -5.26 -8.34
N GLU A 169 -6.36 -5.05 -7.58
CA GLU A 169 -4.99 -5.16 -8.08
C GLU A 169 -4.57 -6.60 -8.39
N MET A 170 -5.19 -7.61 -7.79
CA MET A 170 -4.99 -9.02 -8.18
C MET A 170 -5.71 -9.32 -9.50
N MET A 171 -6.95 -8.88 -9.66
CA MET A 171 -7.73 -9.10 -10.90
C MET A 171 -7.15 -8.37 -12.11
N ARG A 172 -6.46 -7.24 -11.90
CA ARG A 172 -5.71 -6.55 -12.98
C ARG A 172 -4.58 -7.39 -13.57
N GLY A 173 -4.00 -8.33 -12.81
CA GLY A 173 -2.90 -9.18 -13.25
C GLY A 173 -3.31 -10.40 -14.09
N ASP A 174 -4.58 -10.81 -14.02
CA ASP A 174 -5.09 -12.06 -14.62
C ASP A 174 -5.80 -11.87 -15.97
N TYR A 175 -5.81 -10.65 -16.55
CA TYR A 175 -6.37 -10.41 -17.89
C TYR A 175 -5.39 -10.89 -18.98
N ILE A 176 -5.43 -12.18 -19.30
CA ILE A 176 -4.91 -12.71 -20.56
C ILE A 176 -5.92 -12.31 -21.65
N GLU A 177 -5.55 -11.39 -22.53
CA GLU A 177 -6.31 -11.17 -23.78
C GLU A 177 -6.29 -12.49 -24.58
N GLU A 178 -7.43 -13.19 -24.64
CA GLU A 178 -7.64 -14.25 -25.63
C GLU A 178 -7.52 -13.62 -27.02
N ARG A 179 -6.32 -13.69 -27.59
CA ARG A 179 -6.06 -13.31 -28.96
C ARG A 179 -6.82 -14.29 -29.86
N GLU A 180 -7.92 -13.85 -30.46
CA GLU A 180 -8.57 -14.57 -31.56
C GLU A 180 -7.56 -14.71 -32.72
N GLU A 181 -6.86 -15.85 -32.80
CA GLU A 181 -5.98 -16.17 -33.92
C GLU A 181 -6.79 -16.79 -35.07
N GLY A 182 -7.02 -15.99 -36.10
CA GLY A 182 -7.52 -16.41 -37.41
C GLY A 182 -6.42 -17.01 -38.30
N ASP A 183 -6.65 -18.27 -38.68
CA ASP A 183 -6.42 -18.93 -39.99
C ASP A 183 -5.01 -18.97 -40.63
N GLY A 184 -4.42 -20.17 -40.70
CA GLY A 184 -4.05 -20.75 -42.00
C GLY A 184 -2.59 -21.14 -42.32
N ARG A 185 -2.36 -22.47 -42.38
CA ARG A 185 -1.35 -23.24 -43.19
C ARG A 185 0.10 -23.24 -42.66
N GLY A 186 0.84 -24.35 -42.54
CA GLY A 186 0.71 -25.76 -42.92
C GLY A 186 2.13 -26.35 -43.11
N ASP A 187 2.30 -27.65 -42.84
CA ASP A 187 3.52 -28.50 -42.99
C ASP A 187 4.43 -28.58 -41.74
N GLY A 188 4.74 -29.71 -41.11
CA GLY A 188 4.54 -31.13 -41.43
C GLY A 188 5.71 -31.95 -40.87
N GLY A 189 5.52 -32.73 -39.81
CA GLY A 189 6.55 -33.66 -39.30
C GLY A 189 6.29 -34.16 -37.89
N GLY A 190 5.59 -35.29 -37.77
CA GLY A 190 5.15 -35.88 -36.50
C GLY A 190 6.06 -36.95 -35.91
N ASP A 191 5.86 -37.17 -34.62
CA ASP A 191 6.06 -38.38 -33.79
C ASP A 191 5.55 -37.95 -32.39
N GLY A 192 4.61 -38.55 -31.66
CA GLY A 192 3.89 -39.82 -31.71
C GLY A 192 3.65 -40.29 -30.26
N GLY A 193 2.47 -40.03 -29.68
CA GLY A 193 1.94 -40.61 -28.44
C GLY A 193 1.64 -39.59 -27.32
N GLU A 194 0.37 -39.22 -27.04
CA GLU A 194 -0.60 -39.92 -26.12
C GLU A 194 -0.17 -39.73 -24.64
N ASP A 195 -0.85 -39.02 -23.71
CA ASP A 195 -2.29 -38.80 -23.42
C ASP A 195 -2.50 -37.69 -22.36
N GLY A 196 -3.73 -37.10 -22.31
CA GLY A 196 -4.42 -36.59 -21.10
C GLY A 196 -3.98 -35.22 -20.56
N GLU A 197 -4.75 -34.15 -20.71
CA GLU A 197 -5.90 -33.74 -19.87
C GLU A 197 -5.58 -33.44 -18.40
N GLU A 198 -6.09 -32.27 -17.99
CA GLU A 198 -6.39 -31.76 -16.65
C GLU A 198 -5.36 -30.87 -15.93
N ASP A 199 -5.71 -29.59 -15.94
CA ASP A 199 -5.75 -28.75 -14.75
C ASP A 199 -6.16 -29.55 -13.50
N GLY A 200 -5.28 -29.53 -12.50
CA GLY A 200 -5.54 -30.01 -11.16
C GLY A 200 -4.60 -29.25 -10.22
N ASP A 201 -5.02 -28.09 -9.78
CA ASP A 201 -5.77 -27.93 -8.53
C ASP A 201 -4.85 -27.86 -7.31
N VAL A 202 -5.10 -26.76 -6.62
CA VAL A 202 -4.69 -26.43 -5.28
C VAL A 202 -5.04 -27.54 -4.30
N GLY A 203 -4.02 -28.07 -3.62
CA GLY A 203 -4.07 -28.54 -2.24
C GLY A 203 -5.12 -29.63 -1.90
N SER A 204 -4.74 -30.79 -1.41
CA SER A 204 -3.63 -31.07 -0.50
C SER A 204 -3.74 -32.53 -0.09
N GLY A 205 -2.62 -33.18 0.21
CA GLY A 205 -2.64 -34.40 1.02
C GLY A 205 -2.90 -35.69 0.25
N SER A 206 -1.88 -36.53 0.24
CA SER A 206 -2.01 -37.97 0.05
C SER A 206 -2.95 -38.54 1.12
N ASP A 207 -4.16 -38.96 0.73
CA ASP A 207 -4.90 -40.03 1.41
C ASP A 207 -5.79 -40.72 0.37
N SER A 208 -5.27 -41.83 -0.15
CA SER A 208 -5.95 -42.71 -1.09
C SER A 208 -6.99 -43.53 -0.32
N ASP A 209 -8.27 -43.14 -0.38
CA ASP A 209 -9.47 -43.99 -0.20
C ASP A 209 -10.76 -43.13 -0.15
N PHE A 210 -11.00 -42.32 -1.19
CA PHE A 210 -12.26 -41.57 -1.30
C PHE A 210 -13.40 -42.47 -1.80
N ASP A 211 -14.25 -42.96 -0.89
CA ASP A 211 -15.49 -43.70 -1.20
C ASP A 211 -16.70 -42.74 -1.34
N PRO A 212 -17.27 -42.57 -2.55
CA PRO A 212 -18.41 -41.66 -2.78
C PRO A 212 -19.72 -42.08 -2.09
N GLU A 213 -19.87 -43.34 -1.69
CA GLU A 213 -21.02 -43.81 -0.89
C GLU A 213 -20.86 -43.40 0.57
N GLU A 214 -19.65 -43.49 1.13
CA GLU A 214 -19.38 -43.07 2.50
C GLU A 214 -19.56 -41.56 2.67
N TYR A 215 -19.07 -40.76 1.72
CA TYR A 215 -19.28 -39.31 1.72
C TYR A 215 -20.77 -38.92 1.72
N ARG A 216 -21.60 -39.64 0.95
CA ARG A 216 -23.05 -39.40 0.92
C ARG A 216 -23.71 -39.75 2.25
N ARG A 217 -23.33 -40.87 2.87
CA ARG A 217 -23.84 -41.27 4.19
C ARG A 217 -23.43 -40.29 5.29
N GLU A 218 -22.19 -39.80 5.26
CA GLU A 218 -21.72 -38.83 6.24
C GLU A 218 -22.41 -37.47 6.09
N LYS A 219 -22.63 -37.02 4.84
CA LYS A 219 -23.39 -35.81 4.56
C LYS A 219 -24.84 -35.91 5.07
N GLU A 220 -25.50 -37.05 4.84
CA GLU A 220 -26.85 -37.29 5.36
C GLU A 220 -26.90 -37.37 6.89
N ARG A 221 -25.88 -37.97 7.54
CA ARG A 221 -25.76 -37.99 9.01
C ARG A 221 -25.65 -36.57 9.56
N ARG A 222 -24.78 -35.75 8.97
CA ARG A 222 -24.54 -34.36 9.39
C ARG A 222 -25.78 -33.48 9.22
N ASP A 223 -26.54 -33.69 8.15
CA ASP A 223 -27.79 -32.96 7.91
C ASP A 223 -28.92 -33.40 8.86
N ARG A 224 -28.98 -34.70 9.21
CA ARG A 224 -29.93 -35.21 10.22
C ARG A 224 -29.61 -34.66 11.62
N GLU A 225 -28.34 -34.59 12.00
CA GLU A 225 -27.89 -34.01 13.27
C GLU A 225 -28.20 -32.51 13.36
N ARG A 226 -27.96 -31.75 12.27
CA ARG A 226 -28.33 -30.32 12.20
C ARG A 226 -29.82 -30.10 12.35
N ARG A 227 -30.65 -30.93 11.71
CA ARG A 227 -32.12 -30.85 11.83
C ARG A 227 -32.62 -31.22 13.22
N ALA A 228 -32.00 -32.20 13.87
CA ALA A 228 -32.32 -32.58 15.25
C ALA A 228 -31.93 -31.49 16.26
N ALA A 229 -30.76 -30.85 16.08
CA ALA A 229 -30.31 -29.73 16.90
C ALA A 229 -31.22 -28.48 16.74
N ALA A 230 -31.72 -28.23 15.53
CA ALA A 230 -32.66 -27.14 15.27
C ALA A 230 -34.05 -27.37 15.90
N GLY A 231 -34.48 -28.64 16.03
CA GLY A 231 -35.76 -28.99 16.68
C GLY A 231 -35.72 -28.92 18.21
N ALA A 232 -34.54 -29.03 18.83
CA ALA A 232 -34.39 -29.03 20.29
C ALA A 232 -34.39 -27.63 20.92
N ASN A 233 -34.22 -26.56 20.13
CA ASN A 233 -34.10 -25.19 20.64
C ASN A 233 -35.39 -24.35 20.49
N GLY A 234 -36.51 -24.99 20.15
CA GLY A 234 -37.81 -24.33 19.91
C GLY A 234 -38.92 -24.72 20.89
N GLY A 235 -38.59 -25.33 22.03
CA GLY A 235 -39.56 -25.78 23.03
C GLY A 235 -39.17 -25.37 24.44
N ALA A 236 -39.40 -24.09 24.77
CA ALA A 236 -39.53 -23.58 26.13
C ALA A 236 -40.62 -22.51 26.13
#